data_AF-A0A8C5R8I4-F1
#
_entry.id   AF-A0A8C5R8I4-F1
#
_cell.length_a   1.000
_cell.length_b   1.000
_cell.length_c   1.000
_cell.angle_alpha   90.00
_cell.angle_beta   90.00
_cell.angle_gamma   90.00
#
_symmetry.space_group_name_H-M   'P 1'
#
loop_
_entity.id
_entity.type
_entity.pdbx_description
1 polymer ?
#
loop_
_entity_poly.entity_id
_entity_poly.type
_entity_poly.pdbx_seq_one_letter_code
_entity_poly.pdbx_strand_id
1 'polypeptide(L)'
;MTAPMRFDGTPSECRGFLVHVDIHFKLNPQMFFSDIAKVGFIINHLSGRALTWATPLWEAERPIVRDYKEFIAELQRTFNPTRKATIAGKSLFRIRQGNRTVSDYAIGFKTLVSDVNWTNETLVLMFMQGLSESLMHELAPRKLPEVLCELIDYCIDLDNQIRDRRTPRERPKRPLPRLAPVFQAPPRELSPPSEPMQLGRTRLTEEERTRRFREGLCLYCGLEGHVRFQCPTRPKMHDKPENYRT
;
A
#
# COMPACT_ATOMS: atom_id res chain seq x y z
N MET A 1 15.33 28.39 30.81
CA MET A 1 13.99 28.99 30.68
C MET A 1 13.73 29.18 29.20
N THR A 2 12.98 28.28 28.57
CA THR A 2 12.58 28.42 27.16
C THR A 2 11.64 29.61 27.05
N ALA A 3 11.94 30.55 26.16
CA ALA A 3 11.14 31.74 25.94
C ALA A 3 9.68 31.36 25.63
N PRO A 4 8.68 32.13 26.12
CA PRO A 4 7.28 31.88 25.78
C PRO A 4 7.12 31.94 24.26
N MET A 5 6.43 30.94 23.71
CA MET A 5 6.23 30.79 22.28
C MET A 5 5.35 31.95 21.78
N ARG A 6 5.98 32.96 21.16
CA ARG A 6 5.30 34.13 20.61
C ARG A 6 4.94 33.88 19.15
N PHE A 7 3.77 34.37 18.73
CA PHE A 7 3.32 34.27 17.35
C PHE A 7 3.39 35.62 16.64
N ASP A 8 4.25 35.73 15.64
CA ASP A 8 4.51 36.99 14.91
C ASP A 8 3.57 37.24 13.72
N GLY A 9 2.71 36.28 13.40
CA GLY A 9 1.87 36.26 12.21
C GLY A 9 2.44 35.42 11.06
N THR A 10 3.44 34.57 11.30
CA THR A 10 4.00 33.67 10.28
C THR A 10 3.04 32.52 9.94
N PRO A 11 2.56 32.41 8.69
CA PRO A 11 1.47 31.48 8.37
C PRO A 11 1.78 29.99 8.60
N SER A 12 3.05 29.57 8.52
CA SER A 12 3.46 28.19 8.81
C SER A 12 3.36 27.82 10.29
N GLU A 13 3.44 28.80 11.19
CA GLU A 13 3.52 28.60 12.65
C GLU A 13 2.17 28.72 13.35
N CYS A 14 1.17 29.32 12.68
CA CYS A 14 -0.17 29.56 13.22
C CYS A 14 -0.81 28.30 13.84
N ARG A 15 -0.76 27.15 13.14
CA ARG A 15 -1.33 25.89 13.66
C ARG A 15 -0.60 25.39 14.91
N GLY A 16 0.73 25.47 14.94
CA GLY A 16 1.53 25.04 16.09
C GLY A 16 1.27 25.91 17.31
N PHE A 17 1.18 27.23 17.11
CA PHE A 17 0.80 28.18 18.15
C PHE A 17 -0.59 27.88 18.74
N LEU A 18 -1.60 27.66 17.89
CA LEU A 18 -2.95 27.36 18.36
C LEU A 18 -3.05 26.05 19.16
N VAL A 19 -2.31 25.01 18.74
CA VAL A 19 -2.22 23.76 19.51
C VAL A 19 -1.58 24.01 20.87
N HIS A 20 -0.53 24.82 20.94
CA HIS A 20 0.12 25.17 22.19
C HIS A 20 -0.82 25.93 23.14
N VAL A 21 -1.56 26.90 22.62
CA VAL A 21 -2.59 27.65 23.38
C VAL A 21 -3.68 26.72 23.91
N ASP A 22 -4.21 25.82 23.07
CA ASP A 22 -5.24 24.85 23.47
C ASP A 22 -4.75 23.92 24.59
N ILE A 23 -3.51 23.40 24.48
CA ILE A 23 -2.88 22.61 25.53
C ILE A 23 -2.75 23.43 26.83
N HIS A 24 -2.30 24.68 26.74
CA HIS A 24 -2.11 25.54 27.91
C HIS A 24 -3.44 25.80 28.65
N PHE A 25 -4.54 26.02 27.92
CA PHE A 25 -5.86 26.20 28.51
C PHE A 25 -6.38 24.92 29.16
N LYS A 26 -6.18 23.76 28.52
CA LYS A 26 -6.56 22.46 29.09
C LYS A 26 -5.79 22.11 30.36
N LEU A 27 -4.51 22.49 30.44
CA LEU A 27 -3.68 22.27 31.62
C LEU A 27 -3.99 23.24 32.77
N ASN A 28 -4.58 24.40 32.49
CA ASN A 28 -4.84 25.46 33.48
C ASN A 28 -6.30 25.96 33.46
N PRO A 29 -7.31 25.08 33.62
CA PRO A 29 -8.72 25.46 33.46
C PRO A 29 -9.17 26.54 34.46
N GLN A 30 -8.55 26.59 35.64
CA GLN A 30 -8.88 27.55 36.70
C GLN A 30 -8.51 29.00 36.35
N MET A 31 -7.48 29.21 35.51
CA MET A 31 -7.05 30.56 35.11
C MET A 31 -7.79 31.09 33.88
N PHE A 32 -8.39 30.20 33.09
CA PHE A 32 -9.00 30.52 31.78
C PHE A 32 -10.49 30.20 31.75
N PHE A 33 -11.22 30.65 32.78
CA PHE A 33 -12.66 30.43 32.91
C PHE A 33 -13.50 31.35 32.01
N SER A 34 -12.97 32.50 31.59
CA SER A 34 -13.66 33.45 30.71
C SER A 34 -13.00 33.54 29.34
N ASP A 35 -13.82 33.74 28.31
CA ASP A 35 -13.34 33.86 26.93
C ASP A 35 -12.50 35.12 26.73
N ILE A 36 -12.82 36.22 27.41
CA ILE A 36 -11.99 37.42 27.39
C ILE A 36 -10.58 37.19 27.98
N ALA A 37 -10.46 36.36 29.03
CA ALA A 37 -9.15 35.99 29.59
C ALA A 37 -8.34 35.12 28.62
N LYS A 38 -9.00 34.19 27.92
CA LYS A 38 -8.37 33.38 26.86
C LYS A 38 -7.87 34.26 25.70
N VAL A 39 -8.71 35.17 25.22
CA VAL A 39 -8.35 36.08 24.14
C VAL A 39 -7.22 37.01 24.58
N GLY A 40 -7.28 37.59 25.78
CA GLY A 40 -6.22 38.42 26.35
C GLY A 40 -4.89 37.68 26.47
N PHE A 41 -4.92 36.40 26.88
CA PHE A 41 -3.73 35.55 26.91
C PHE A 41 -3.13 35.37 25.51
N ILE A 42 -3.97 35.09 24.51
CA ILE A 42 -3.50 34.94 23.12
C ILE A 42 -2.84 36.22 22.65
N ILE A 43 -3.50 37.37 22.82
CA ILE A 43 -3.00 38.69 22.41
C ILE A 43 -1.65 39.01 23.06
N ASN A 44 -1.47 38.69 24.35
CA ASN A 44 -0.20 38.87 25.06
C ASN A 44 0.94 37.99 24.50
N HIS A 45 0.60 36.89 23.82
CA HIS A 45 1.55 36.01 23.15
C HIS A 45 1.67 36.29 21.64
N LEU A 46 0.98 37.32 21.12
CA LEU A 46 1.19 37.81 19.77
C LEU A 46 2.38 38.76 19.73
N SER A 47 3.06 38.80 18.59
CA SER A 47 4.10 39.76 18.26
C SER A 47 3.98 40.20 16.81
N GLY A 48 4.80 41.18 16.40
CA GLY A 48 4.91 41.60 15.00
C GLY A 48 3.54 41.92 14.37
N ARG A 49 3.28 41.33 13.21
CA ARG A 49 2.07 41.59 12.41
C ARG A 49 0.81 41.04 13.06
N ALA A 50 0.90 39.93 13.79
CA ALA A 50 -0.24 39.37 14.51
C ALA A 50 -0.70 40.31 15.64
N LEU A 51 0.25 40.90 16.38
CA LEU A 51 -0.10 41.88 17.41
C LEU A 51 -0.72 43.13 16.80
N THR A 52 -0.12 43.68 15.73
CA THR A 52 -0.68 44.85 15.02
C THR A 52 -2.11 44.62 14.53
N TRP A 53 -2.44 43.39 14.11
CA TRP A 53 -3.80 43.00 13.74
C TRP A 53 -4.75 42.93 14.93
N ALA A 54 -4.30 42.40 16.08
CA ALA A 54 -5.14 42.19 17.26
C ALA A 54 -5.36 43.46 18.09
N THR A 55 -4.38 44.38 18.14
CA THR A 55 -4.44 45.64 18.90
C THR A 55 -5.74 46.43 18.66
N PRO A 56 -6.14 46.76 17.41
CA PRO A 56 -7.37 47.53 17.18
C PRO A 56 -8.64 46.75 17.54
N LEU A 57 -8.62 45.40 17.52
CA LEU A 57 -9.76 44.59 17.94
C LEU A 57 -9.99 44.69 19.45
N TRP A 58 -8.89 44.72 20.21
CA TRP A 58 -8.88 44.82 21.66
C TRP A 58 -9.22 46.23 22.15
N GLU A 59 -8.56 47.25 21.59
CA GLU A 59 -8.79 48.66 21.97
C GLU A 59 -10.22 49.13 21.71
N ALA A 60 -10.83 48.66 20.62
CA ALA A 60 -12.22 48.99 20.28
C ALA A 60 -13.26 48.11 21.00
N GLU A 61 -12.83 47.24 21.93
CA GLU A 61 -13.68 46.26 22.64
C GLU A 61 -14.67 45.54 21.72
N ARG A 62 -14.20 45.12 20.54
CA ARG A 62 -15.08 44.49 19.56
C ARG A 62 -15.71 43.22 20.16
N PRO A 63 -16.96 42.85 19.81
CA PRO A 63 -17.61 41.66 20.35
C PRO A 63 -16.75 40.38 20.22
N ILE A 64 -15.99 40.29 19.13
CA ILE A 64 -15.05 39.20 18.85
C ILE A 64 -14.01 38.97 19.95
N VAL A 65 -13.62 39.98 20.75
CA VAL A 65 -12.64 39.76 21.84
C VAL A 65 -13.26 39.12 23.09
N ARG A 66 -14.59 39.04 23.14
CA ARG A 66 -15.35 38.36 24.21
C ARG A 66 -15.83 36.97 23.78
N ASP A 67 -15.68 36.61 22.52
CA ASP A 67 -15.98 35.27 21.99
C ASP A 67 -14.68 34.58 21.54
N TYR A 68 -14.25 33.59 22.31
CA TYR A 68 -13.02 32.86 22.02
C TYR A 68 -13.09 32.15 20.65
N LYS A 69 -14.24 31.57 20.31
CA LYS A 69 -14.38 30.79 19.06
C LYS A 69 -14.32 31.71 17.85
N GLU A 70 -15.00 32.84 17.91
CA GLU A 70 -15.00 33.82 16.82
C GLU A 70 -13.59 34.44 16.64
N PHE A 71 -12.91 34.77 17.74
CA PHE A 71 -11.54 35.27 17.69
C PHE A 71 -10.57 34.28 17.03
N ILE A 72 -10.61 33.00 17.41
CA ILE A 72 -9.77 31.97 16.81
C ILE A 72 -10.09 31.78 15.32
N ALA A 73 -11.36 31.80 14.94
CA ALA A 73 -11.78 31.68 13.56
C ALA A 73 -11.21 32.83 12.69
N GLU A 74 -11.26 34.08 13.18
CA GLU A 74 -10.72 35.23 12.44
C GLU A 74 -9.18 35.23 12.44
N LEU A 75 -8.53 34.80 13.53
CA LEU A 75 -7.08 34.63 13.59
C LEU A 75 -6.62 33.58 12.58
N GLN A 76 -7.31 32.45 12.50
CA GLN A 76 -7.06 31.42 11.49
C GLN A 76 -7.33 31.94 10.09
N ARG A 77 -8.43 32.66 9.87
CA ARG A 77 -8.75 33.22 8.55
C ARG A 77 -7.69 34.22 8.07
N THR A 78 -7.12 35.01 9.00
CA THR A 78 -6.12 36.04 8.69
C THR A 78 -4.72 35.45 8.49
N PHE A 79 -4.31 34.51 9.35
CA PHE A 79 -2.92 34.03 9.41
C PHE A 79 -2.73 32.56 9.04
N ASN A 80 -3.77 31.73 8.96
CA ASN A 80 -3.67 30.38 8.41
C ASN A 80 -4.03 30.44 6.92
N PRO A 81 -3.05 30.30 6.02
CA PRO A 81 -3.28 30.56 4.62
C PRO A 81 -4.13 29.42 4.04
N THR A 82 -5.32 29.77 3.54
CA THR A 82 -6.17 28.94 2.65
C THR A 82 -5.41 28.33 1.48
N ARG A 83 -4.20 28.85 1.17
CA ARG A 83 -3.25 28.25 0.23
C ARG A 83 -2.89 26.81 0.59
N LYS A 84 -2.81 26.43 1.87
CA LYS A 84 -2.62 25.02 2.28
C LYS A 84 -3.84 24.17 1.92
N ALA A 85 -5.06 24.64 2.17
CA ALA A 85 -6.29 23.93 1.78
C ALA A 85 -6.40 23.78 0.25
N THR A 86 -6.07 24.80 -0.53
CA THR A 86 -6.09 24.74 -2.00
C THR A 86 -4.99 23.82 -2.55
N ILE A 87 -3.78 23.84 -1.97
CA ILE A 87 -2.69 22.93 -2.35
C ILE A 87 -3.02 21.50 -1.90
N ALA A 88 -3.55 21.31 -0.69
CA ALA A 88 -3.97 20.02 -0.18
C ALA A 88 -5.10 19.45 -1.02
N GLY A 89 -6.10 20.24 -1.40
CA GLY A 89 -7.14 19.86 -2.35
C GLY A 89 -6.57 19.43 -3.70
N LYS A 90 -5.69 20.23 -4.31
CA LYS A 90 -4.99 19.85 -5.57
C LYS A 90 -4.17 18.57 -5.40
N SER A 91 -3.51 18.39 -4.27
CA SER A 91 -2.74 17.19 -3.93
C SER A 91 -3.65 15.96 -3.71
N LEU A 92 -4.82 16.13 -3.10
CA LEU A 92 -5.84 15.09 -2.97
C LEU A 92 -6.35 14.61 -4.34
N PHE A 93 -6.47 15.51 -5.32
CA PHE A 93 -6.79 15.09 -6.69
C PHE A 93 -5.67 14.29 -7.36
N ARG A 94 -4.41 14.50 -6.97
CA ARG A 94 -3.23 13.88 -7.59
C ARG A 94 -2.74 12.64 -6.87
N ILE A 95 -3.01 12.49 -5.58
CA ILE A 95 -2.50 11.37 -4.79
C ILE A 95 -3.10 10.06 -5.30
N ARG A 96 -2.24 9.09 -5.55
CA ARG A 96 -2.59 7.72 -5.97
C ARG A 96 -1.86 6.72 -5.10
N GLN A 97 -2.46 5.58 -4.81
CA GLN A 97 -1.82 4.47 -4.11
C GLN A 97 -0.56 4.03 -4.85
N GLY A 98 -0.68 3.81 -6.17
CA GLY A 98 0.42 3.32 -7.00
C GLY A 98 0.89 1.94 -6.50
N ASN A 99 2.21 1.78 -6.34
CA ASN A 99 2.81 0.53 -5.85
C ASN A 99 2.91 0.46 -4.30
N ARG A 100 2.36 1.44 -3.59
CA ARG A 100 2.42 1.52 -2.12
C ARG A 100 1.32 0.68 -1.48
N THR A 101 1.50 0.32 -0.21
CA THR A 101 0.43 -0.30 0.57
C THR A 101 -0.75 0.66 0.74
N VAL A 102 -1.93 0.12 1.00
CA VAL A 102 -3.09 0.97 1.34
C VAL A 102 -2.82 1.75 2.63
N SER A 103 -2.11 1.18 3.58
CA SER A 103 -1.73 1.85 4.83
C SER A 103 -0.88 3.11 4.57
N ASP A 104 0.19 2.99 3.78
CA ASP A 104 1.05 4.13 3.42
C ASP A 104 0.28 5.22 2.66
N TYR A 105 -0.59 4.79 1.74
CA TYR A 105 -1.48 5.68 1.00
C TYR A 105 -2.45 6.41 1.94
N ALA A 106 -3.07 5.70 2.88
CA ALA A 106 -4.03 6.24 3.83
C ALA A 106 -3.39 7.28 4.76
N ILE A 107 -2.14 7.08 5.20
CA ILE A 107 -1.40 8.07 5.99
C ILE A 107 -1.22 9.37 5.20
N GLY A 108 -0.75 9.26 3.94
CA GLY A 108 -0.59 10.42 3.06
C GLY A 108 -1.91 11.14 2.79
N PHE A 109 -2.98 10.37 2.57
CA PHE A 109 -4.33 10.91 2.35
C PHE A 109 -4.85 11.64 3.60
N LYS A 110 -4.85 11.01 4.78
CA LYS A 110 -5.32 11.60 6.06
C LYS A 110 -4.57 12.89 6.41
N THR A 111 -3.28 12.95 6.08
CA THR A 111 -2.46 14.17 6.28
C THR A 111 -2.99 15.33 5.44
N LEU A 112 -3.35 15.08 4.18
CA LEU A 112 -3.92 16.10 3.30
C LEU A 112 -5.36 16.47 3.68
N VAL A 113 -6.16 15.49 4.11
CA VAL A 113 -7.54 15.71 4.59
C VAL A 113 -7.57 16.64 5.81
N SER A 114 -6.55 16.57 6.68
CA SER A 114 -6.47 17.41 7.87
C SER A 114 -6.41 18.92 7.56
N ASP A 115 -6.06 19.30 6.33
CA ASP A 115 -5.95 20.68 5.88
C ASP A 115 -7.13 21.11 4.98
N VAL A 116 -8.11 20.24 4.70
CA VAL A 116 -9.31 20.54 3.90
C VAL A 116 -10.60 20.26 4.66
N ASN A 117 -11.60 21.12 4.48
CA ASN A 117 -12.90 20.99 5.15
C ASN A 117 -13.95 20.38 4.20
N TRP A 118 -13.64 19.23 3.60
CA TRP A 118 -14.52 18.52 2.66
C TRP A 118 -15.50 17.59 3.37
N THR A 119 -16.65 17.32 2.73
CA THR A 119 -17.66 16.39 3.25
C THR A 119 -17.15 14.95 3.19
N ASN A 120 -17.61 14.10 4.13
CA ASN A 120 -17.20 12.70 4.19
C ASN A 120 -17.48 11.95 2.86
N GLU A 121 -18.61 12.21 2.21
CA GLU A 121 -18.95 11.66 0.89
C GLU A 121 -17.88 11.99 -0.17
N THR A 122 -17.45 13.25 -0.22
CA THR A 122 -16.39 13.68 -1.13
C THR A 122 -15.08 12.97 -0.80
N LEU A 123 -14.74 12.86 0.48
CA LEU A 123 -13.51 12.20 0.92
C LEU A 123 -13.50 10.71 0.57
N VAL A 124 -14.63 10.02 0.71
CA VAL A 124 -14.80 8.61 0.30
C VAL A 124 -14.57 8.45 -1.20
N LEU A 125 -15.25 9.26 -2.02
CA LEU A 125 -15.09 9.23 -3.48
C LEU A 125 -13.63 9.48 -3.90
N MET A 126 -12.99 10.47 -3.29
CA MET A 126 -11.61 10.84 -3.59
C MET A 126 -10.60 9.78 -3.14
N PHE A 127 -10.84 9.14 -2.00
CA PHE A 127 -10.02 8.02 -1.53
C PHE A 127 -10.12 6.84 -2.51
N MET A 128 -11.34 6.47 -2.89
CA MET A 128 -11.58 5.37 -3.85
C MET A 128 -10.97 5.62 -5.22
N GLN A 129 -11.07 6.84 -5.75
CA GLN A 129 -10.45 7.21 -7.03
C GLN A 129 -8.91 7.06 -7.00
N GLY A 130 -8.31 7.15 -5.81
CA GLY A 130 -6.87 7.03 -5.64
C GLY A 130 -6.35 5.61 -5.46
N LEU A 131 -7.22 4.63 -5.21
CA LEU A 131 -6.82 3.24 -4.95
C LEU A 131 -6.28 2.55 -6.22
N SER A 132 -5.51 1.49 -6.02
CA SER A 132 -5.00 0.67 -7.12
C SER A 132 -6.12 -0.09 -7.83
N GLU A 133 -6.01 -0.28 -9.15
CA GLU A 133 -7.01 -1.00 -9.95
C GLU A 133 -7.27 -2.42 -9.44
N SER A 134 -6.21 -3.11 -8.97
CA SER A 134 -6.34 -4.45 -8.42
C SER A 134 -7.19 -4.51 -7.15
N LEU A 135 -7.08 -3.48 -6.31
CA LEU A 135 -7.89 -3.40 -5.09
C LEU A 135 -9.32 -2.96 -5.43
N MET A 136 -9.47 -2.01 -6.37
CA MET A 136 -10.77 -1.56 -6.86
C MET A 136 -11.59 -2.70 -7.48
N HIS A 137 -10.96 -3.62 -8.21
CA HIS A 137 -11.64 -4.80 -8.76
C HIS A 137 -12.18 -5.74 -7.67
N GLU A 138 -11.43 -5.92 -6.59
CA GLU A 138 -11.84 -6.72 -5.42
C GLU A 138 -12.90 -6.02 -4.55
N LEU A 139 -12.98 -4.69 -4.62
CA LEU A 139 -13.96 -3.86 -3.93
C LEU A 139 -15.29 -3.76 -4.68
N ALA A 140 -15.30 -3.81 -6.01
CA ALA A 140 -16.49 -3.66 -6.85
C ALA A 140 -17.69 -4.56 -6.49
N PRO A 141 -17.52 -5.85 -6.13
CA PRO A 141 -18.66 -6.70 -5.78
C PRO A 141 -19.15 -6.55 -4.32
N ARG A 142 -18.53 -5.69 -3.50
CA ARG A 142 -18.74 -5.66 -2.05
C ARG A 142 -19.55 -4.44 -1.60
N LYS A 143 -20.26 -4.57 -0.47
CA LYS A 143 -20.87 -3.42 0.21
C LYS A 143 -19.78 -2.62 0.91
N LEU A 144 -19.66 -1.34 0.56
CA LEU A 144 -18.64 -0.45 1.05
C LEU A 144 -19.19 0.36 2.24
N PRO A 145 -18.39 0.57 3.29
CA PRO A 145 -18.74 1.51 4.35
C PRO A 145 -18.90 2.94 3.80
N GLU A 146 -19.87 3.68 4.35
CA GLU A 146 -20.12 5.08 3.98
C GLU A 146 -19.17 6.05 4.71
N VAL A 147 -18.54 5.60 5.80
CA VAL A 147 -17.62 6.41 6.61
C VAL A 147 -16.18 6.21 6.16
N LEU A 148 -15.45 7.30 5.93
CA LEU A 148 -14.07 7.25 5.44
C LEU A 148 -13.15 6.39 6.32
N CYS A 149 -13.23 6.53 7.65
CA CYS A 149 -12.38 5.76 8.56
C CYS A 149 -12.61 4.26 8.42
N GLU A 150 -13.87 3.82 8.41
CA GLU A 150 -14.25 2.41 8.25
C GLU A 150 -13.84 1.88 6.87
N LEU A 151 -13.99 2.69 5.82
CA LEU A 151 -13.56 2.32 4.47
C LEU A 151 -12.04 2.14 4.40
N ILE A 152 -11.27 3.01 5.05
CA ILE A 152 -9.80 2.93 5.08
C ILE A 152 -9.37 1.64 5.77
N ASP A 153 -9.93 1.35 6.95
CA ASP A 153 -9.59 0.15 7.71
C ASP A 153 -9.94 -1.12 6.93
N TYR A 154 -11.13 -1.14 6.31
CA TYR A 154 -11.55 -2.22 5.44
C TYR A 154 -10.60 -2.44 4.24
N CYS A 155 -10.16 -1.36 3.60
CA CYS A 155 -9.23 -1.44 2.48
C CYS A 155 -7.84 -1.93 2.91
N ILE A 156 -7.39 -1.57 4.12
CA ILE A 156 -6.12 -2.05 4.69
C ILE A 156 -6.19 -3.56 4.92
N ASP A 157 -7.28 -4.04 5.54
CA ASP A 157 -7.48 -5.47 5.78
C ASP A 157 -7.52 -6.27 4.48
N LEU A 158 -8.18 -5.73 3.46
CA LEU A 158 -8.24 -6.34 2.13
C LEU A 158 -6.87 -6.37 1.44
N ASP A 159 -6.09 -5.29 1.51
CA ASP A 159 -4.73 -5.23 0.95
C ASP A 159 -3.81 -6.27 1.61
N ASN A 160 -3.89 -6.38 2.94
CA ASN A 160 -3.17 -7.41 3.70
C ASN A 160 -3.59 -8.82 3.27
N GLN A 161 -4.89 -9.08 3.14
CA GLN A 161 -5.40 -10.38 2.70
C GLN A 161 -4.93 -10.76 1.28
N ILE A 162 -4.94 -9.80 0.34
CA ILE A 162 -4.47 -10.03 -1.03
C ILE A 162 -2.97 -10.32 -1.03
N ARG A 163 -2.19 -9.60 -0.22
CA ARG A 163 -0.75 -9.79 -0.10
C ARG A 163 -0.41 -11.14 0.53
N ASP A 164 -1.10 -11.55 1.59
CA ASP A 164 -0.94 -12.85 2.24
C ASP A 164 -1.23 -14.02 1.30
N ARG A 165 -2.20 -13.88 0.41
CA ARG A 165 -2.49 -14.89 -0.62
C ARG A 165 -1.39 -14.98 -1.68
N ARG A 166 -0.70 -13.88 -1.98
CA ARG A 166 0.37 -13.79 -2.98
C ARG A 166 1.71 -14.25 -2.42
N THR A 167 1.97 -14.10 -1.12
CA THR A 167 3.13 -14.69 -0.48
C THR A 167 2.97 -16.21 -0.48
N PRO A 168 3.85 -16.98 -1.15
CA PRO A 168 3.82 -18.42 -1.04
C PRO A 168 4.05 -18.75 0.43
N ARG A 169 3.06 -19.33 1.12
CA ARG A 169 3.29 -19.93 2.43
C ARG A 169 4.48 -20.86 2.24
N GLU A 170 5.60 -20.58 2.93
CA GLU A 170 6.63 -21.58 3.12
C GLU A 170 5.93 -22.79 3.70
N ARG A 171 5.76 -23.83 2.87
CA ARG A 171 5.20 -25.09 3.34
C ARG A 171 6.09 -25.50 4.52
N PRO A 172 5.52 -25.81 5.70
CA PRO A 172 6.32 -26.37 6.78
C PRO A 172 7.11 -27.52 6.18
N LYS A 173 8.45 -27.44 6.23
CA LYS A 173 9.31 -28.51 5.76
C LYS A 173 8.89 -29.74 6.57
N ARG A 174 8.16 -30.67 5.95
CA ARG A 174 7.87 -31.97 6.55
C ARG A 174 9.22 -32.52 7.03
N PRO A 175 9.37 -32.91 8.31
CA PRO A 175 10.59 -33.57 8.75
C PRO A 175 10.82 -34.78 7.83
N LEU A 176 11.97 -34.81 7.17
CA LEU A 176 12.37 -36.00 6.40
C LEU A 176 12.42 -37.19 7.37
N PRO A 177 11.92 -38.38 7.00
CA PRO A 177 12.04 -39.55 7.85
C PRO A 177 13.53 -39.82 8.09
N ARG A 178 13.92 -39.91 9.35
CA ARG A 178 15.29 -40.21 9.78
C ARG A 178 15.64 -41.61 9.28
N LEU A 179 16.55 -41.70 8.30
CA LEU A 179 17.08 -42.98 7.84
C LEU A 179 17.82 -43.64 9.00
N ALA A 180 17.36 -44.83 9.41
CA ALA A 180 18.05 -45.67 10.38
C ALA A 180 19.39 -46.18 9.79
N PRO A 181 20.41 -46.48 10.62
CA PRO A 181 21.69 -46.96 10.12
C PRO A 181 21.52 -48.37 9.53
N VAL A 182 21.90 -48.52 8.27
CA VAL A 182 21.90 -49.80 7.55
C VAL A 182 23.10 -50.63 8.00
N PHE A 183 22.84 -51.80 8.60
CA PHE A 183 23.86 -52.83 8.81
C PHE A 183 24.35 -53.36 7.45
N GLN A 184 25.66 -53.35 7.23
CA GLN A 184 26.28 -53.90 6.02
C GLN A 184 26.23 -55.44 6.03
N ALA A 185 25.68 -56.01 4.95
CA ALA A 185 25.79 -57.43 4.62
C ALA A 185 26.48 -57.59 3.24
N PRO A 186 27.20 -58.69 3.01
CA PRO A 186 28.24 -58.80 1.97
C PRO A 186 27.71 -59.00 0.54
N PRO A 187 28.55 -58.81 -0.49
CA PRO A 187 28.12 -58.72 -1.88
C PRO A 187 27.76 -60.08 -2.47
N ARG A 188 26.65 -60.17 -3.20
CA ARG A 188 26.34 -61.32 -4.07
C ARG A 188 25.84 -60.88 -5.44
N GLU A 189 26.24 -61.69 -6.42
CA GLU A 189 26.34 -61.44 -7.86
C GLU A 189 25.00 -61.42 -8.63
N LEU A 190 25.00 -60.64 -9.72
CA LEU A 190 24.43 -60.85 -11.06
C LEU A 190 23.06 -61.57 -11.22
N SER A 191 22.03 -60.82 -11.61
CA SER A 191 21.28 -60.97 -12.90
C SER A 191 20.07 -60.00 -12.99
N PRO A 192 19.60 -59.61 -14.20
CA PRO A 192 18.70 -58.47 -14.38
C PRO A 192 17.21 -58.89 -14.39
N PRO A 193 16.28 -58.03 -13.93
CA PRO A 193 14.87 -58.19 -14.27
C PRO A 193 14.49 -57.28 -15.45
N SER A 194 13.93 -57.94 -16.45
CA SER A 194 13.23 -57.43 -17.63
C SER A 194 12.25 -56.29 -17.36
N GLU A 195 12.21 -55.34 -18.29
CA GLU A 195 11.28 -54.21 -18.39
C GLU A 195 9.79 -54.61 -18.30
N PRO A 196 8.92 -53.72 -17.83
CA PRO A 196 7.60 -53.55 -18.40
C PRO A 196 7.57 -52.33 -19.34
N MET A 197 7.16 -52.61 -20.57
CA MET A 197 6.74 -51.65 -21.59
C MET A 197 5.79 -50.58 -21.03
N GLN A 198 6.03 -49.30 -21.33
CA GLN A 198 4.94 -48.33 -21.45
C GLN A 198 5.28 -47.19 -22.42
N LEU A 199 4.66 -47.29 -23.59
CA LEU A 199 4.53 -46.25 -24.61
C LEU A 199 3.77 -45.04 -24.07
N GLY A 200 4.30 -43.83 -24.21
CA GLY A 200 3.50 -42.63 -23.99
C GLY A 200 4.27 -41.34 -23.78
N ARG A 201 4.50 -40.59 -24.88
CA ARG A 201 4.71 -39.13 -24.93
C ARG A 201 5.26 -38.46 -23.65
N THR A 202 6.55 -38.59 -23.39
CA THR A 202 7.29 -37.63 -22.58
C THR A 202 8.69 -37.46 -23.17
N ARG A 203 9.21 -36.23 -23.17
CA ARG A 203 10.58 -35.93 -23.61
C ARG A 203 11.55 -36.90 -22.92
N LEU A 204 12.48 -37.50 -23.68
CA LEU A 204 13.52 -38.35 -23.08
C LEU A 204 14.23 -37.54 -21.98
N THR A 205 14.51 -38.17 -20.85
CA THR A 205 15.37 -37.59 -19.82
C THR A 205 16.77 -37.36 -20.41
N GLU A 206 17.49 -36.37 -19.88
CA GLU A 206 18.82 -36.01 -20.39
C GLU A 206 19.80 -37.19 -20.26
N GLU A 207 19.63 -38.02 -19.23
CA GLU A 207 20.40 -39.23 -18.99
C GLU A 207 20.17 -40.29 -20.07
N GLU A 208 18.91 -40.57 -20.42
CA GLU A 208 18.56 -41.54 -21.47
C GLU A 208 18.98 -41.02 -22.85
N ARG A 209 18.89 -39.70 -23.09
CA ARG A 209 19.39 -39.08 -24.32
C ARG A 209 20.90 -39.27 -24.48
N THR A 210 21.65 -39.06 -23.40
CA THR A 210 23.12 -39.16 -23.42
C THR A 210 23.56 -40.61 -23.62
N ARG A 211 22.87 -41.55 -22.97
CA ARG A 211 23.08 -42.99 -23.16
C ARG A 211 22.84 -43.40 -24.61
N ARG A 212 21.68 -43.05 -25.18
CA ARG A 212 21.35 -43.37 -26.58
C ARG A 212 22.31 -42.75 -27.58
N PHE A 213 22.80 -41.53 -27.32
CA PHE A 213 23.81 -40.90 -28.16
C PHE A 213 25.16 -41.64 -28.11
N ARG A 214 25.58 -42.08 -26.92
CA ARG A 214 26.84 -42.83 -26.73
C ARG A 214 26.79 -44.23 -27.34
N GLU A 215 25.63 -44.88 -27.27
CA GLU A 215 25.40 -46.24 -27.79
C GLU A 215 24.94 -46.26 -29.26
N GLY A 216 24.81 -45.09 -29.91
CA GLY A 216 24.40 -45.01 -31.33
C GLY A 216 22.94 -45.41 -31.59
N LEU A 217 22.08 -45.30 -30.59
CA LEU A 217 20.67 -45.66 -30.62
C LEU A 217 19.80 -44.50 -31.14
N CYS A 218 18.73 -44.83 -31.85
CA CYS A 218 17.79 -43.85 -32.36
C CYS A 218 17.10 -43.09 -31.22
N LEU A 219 17.18 -41.76 -31.25
CA LEU A 219 16.55 -40.88 -30.24
C LEU A 219 15.02 -40.87 -30.24
N TYR A 220 14.37 -41.56 -31.18
CA TYR A 220 12.90 -41.67 -31.23
C TYR A 220 12.42 -43.04 -30.74
N CYS A 221 12.90 -44.13 -31.36
CA CYS A 221 12.45 -45.49 -31.04
C CYS A 221 13.42 -46.31 -30.17
N GLY A 222 14.67 -45.87 -30.00
CA GLY A 222 15.67 -46.58 -29.21
C GLY A 222 16.32 -47.79 -29.89
N LEU A 223 16.18 -47.95 -31.22
CA LEU A 223 16.81 -49.04 -31.98
C LEU A 223 18.19 -48.63 -32.53
N GLU A 224 19.10 -49.60 -32.67
CA GLU A 224 20.44 -49.44 -33.24
C GLU A 224 20.40 -49.28 -34.77
N GLY A 225 21.45 -48.67 -35.34
CA GLY A 225 21.68 -48.66 -36.78
C GLY A 225 21.03 -47.51 -37.57
N HIS A 226 20.29 -46.60 -36.92
CA HIS A 226 19.76 -45.40 -37.57
C HIS A 226 19.61 -44.21 -36.62
N VAL A 227 19.71 -43.00 -37.18
CA VAL A 227 19.46 -41.76 -36.44
C VAL A 227 17.99 -41.34 -36.52
N ARG A 228 17.55 -40.47 -35.61
CA ARG A 228 16.17 -39.95 -35.53
C ARG A 228 15.56 -39.52 -36.88
N PHE A 229 16.38 -39.02 -37.80
CA PHE A 229 15.94 -38.57 -39.12
C PHE A 229 15.58 -39.69 -40.09
N GLN A 230 16.16 -40.88 -39.92
CA GLN A 230 15.96 -42.06 -40.76
C GLN A 230 15.09 -43.12 -40.06
N CYS A 231 14.37 -42.72 -38.99
CA CYS A 231 13.59 -43.64 -38.19
C CYS A 231 12.29 -44.04 -38.92
N PRO A 232 12.08 -45.34 -39.21
CA PRO A 232 10.91 -45.81 -39.95
C PRO A 232 9.60 -45.69 -39.16
N THR A 233 9.67 -45.57 -37.84
CA THR A 233 8.49 -45.38 -36.97
C THR A 233 8.11 -43.92 -36.78
N ARG A 234 8.88 -42.98 -37.34
CA ARG A 234 8.53 -41.55 -37.30
C ARG A 234 7.41 -41.27 -38.31
N PRO A 235 6.28 -40.68 -37.89
CA PRO A 235 5.26 -40.23 -38.83
C PRO A 235 5.86 -39.23 -39.82
N LYS A 236 5.74 -39.51 -41.13
CA LYS A 236 6.07 -38.53 -42.18
C LYS A 236 5.08 -37.37 -42.03
N MET A 237 5.58 -36.14 -41.92
CA MET A 237 4.72 -34.95 -41.95
C MET A 237 4.08 -34.89 -43.34
N HIS A 238 2.79 -35.23 -43.43
CA HIS A 238 1.99 -35.01 -44.63
C HIS A 238 1.63 -33.52 -44.74
N ASP A 239 1.62 -33.03 -45.96
CA ASP A 239 1.46 -31.64 -46.40
C ASP A 239 0.34 -30.84 -45.73
N LYS A 240 0.61 -29.53 -45.54
CA LYS A 240 -0.39 -28.51 -45.20
C LYS A 240 -1.40 -28.39 -46.35
N PRO A 241 -2.71 -28.30 -46.07
CA PRO A 241 -3.64 -27.81 -47.07
C PRO A 241 -3.56 -26.28 -47.16
N GLU A 242 -3.27 -25.79 -48.36
CA GLU A 242 -3.64 -24.44 -48.83
C GLU A 242 -5.17 -24.27 -48.87
N ASN A 243 -5.58 -23.01 -48.76
CA ASN A 243 -6.88 -22.40 -49.08
C ASN A 243 -7.83 -22.09 -47.91
N TYR A 244 -7.87 -20.79 -47.57
CA TYR A 244 -9.11 -20.05 -47.72
C TYR A 244 -8.80 -18.60 -48.13
N ARG A 245 -9.04 -18.28 -49.41
CA ARG A 245 -9.37 -16.94 -49.90
C ARG A 245 -10.89 -16.89 -50.03
N THR A 246 -11.52 -15.93 -49.36
CA THR A 246 -12.61 -15.13 -49.92
C THR A 246 -12.62 -13.80 -49.19
#